data_AF-A0A7V9ZRP0-F1
#
_entry.id   AF-A0A7V9ZRP0-F1
#
_cell.length_a   1.000
_cell.length_b   1.000
_cell.length_c   1.000
_cell.angle_alpha   90.00
_cell.angle_beta   90.00
_cell.angle_gamma   90.00
#
_symmetry.space_group_name_H-M   'P 1'
#
loop_
_entity.id
_entity.type
_entity.pdbx_description
1 polymer ?
#
loop_
_entity_poly.entity_id
_entity_poly.type
_entity_poly.pdbx_seq_one_letter_code
_entity_poly.pdbx_strand_id
1 'polypeptide(L)'
;MAQTDSDRPLDAKSLAALVKELKGVVSKSTPDQKDAAAVAEKWDRRKDLAGKTKKQVINLLFEDVKSVIKDSGTQYQIYSIFSFYKQIPDESPSAQTQKTNGVMSNPASVNKLVDLTFSMHPYVGIEEQLASLPGSKSGADIKAAVDEERKNRIAGFDDALKINVKLTPDQKSFVRSNYDKLIKMADKITEDAIRTNFPTERWIKEGLQQSFTTKFSLKELTSLIAYFQGTSGQQVLKYVRTSNMAELITGNGGKLDFTEADKAEHDKFVATPLGAKFKTAYLQEAIAHEKSKEDAVRFGNPNADGFAVYEPENLNKLFNEFVAETYKK
;
A
#
# COMPACT_ATOMS: atom_id res chain seq x y z
N MET A 1 -0.17 -17.15 -22.10
CA MET A 1 0.06 -16.04 -21.15
C MET A 1 -0.14 -14.75 -21.94
N ALA A 2 -1.22 -14.01 -21.71
CA ALA A 2 -1.43 -12.73 -22.37
C ALA A 2 -0.61 -11.68 -21.61
N GLN A 3 0.34 -11.06 -22.30
CA GLN A 3 1.15 -9.97 -21.78
C GLN A 3 0.20 -8.79 -21.52
N THR A 4 0.04 -8.38 -20.27
CA THR A 4 -0.77 -7.21 -19.92
C THR A 4 -0.12 -5.97 -20.52
N ASP A 5 -0.88 -5.13 -21.23
CA ASP A 5 -0.37 -3.92 -21.91
C ASP A 5 0.40 -2.94 -20.98
N SER A 6 0.32 -3.12 -19.66
CA SER A 6 1.05 -2.35 -18.64
C SER A 6 2.58 -2.39 -18.76
N ASP A 7 3.14 -3.39 -19.45
CA ASP A 7 4.58 -3.58 -19.60
C ASP A 7 5.15 -2.94 -20.87
N ARG A 8 4.30 -2.32 -21.70
CA ARG A 8 4.75 -1.60 -22.89
C ARG A 8 5.21 -0.18 -22.52
N PRO A 9 6.28 0.33 -23.15
CA PRO A 9 6.66 1.73 -23.04
C PRO A 9 5.52 2.66 -23.48
N LEU A 10 5.33 3.77 -22.77
CA LEU A 10 4.36 4.79 -23.17
C LEU A 10 4.82 5.50 -24.44
N ASP A 11 3.91 5.66 -25.40
CA ASP A 11 4.11 6.60 -26.50
C ASP A 11 4.07 8.05 -26.00
N ALA A 12 4.58 8.99 -26.80
CA ALA A 12 4.71 10.39 -26.40
C ALA A 12 3.37 11.06 -26.05
N LYS A 13 2.28 10.69 -26.73
CA LYS A 13 0.94 11.26 -26.48
C LYS A 13 0.38 10.74 -25.17
N SER A 14 0.46 9.43 -24.95
CA SER A 14 0.01 8.77 -23.71
C SER A 14 0.82 9.24 -22.50
N LEU A 15 2.13 9.42 -22.66
CA LEU A 15 3.00 10.00 -21.64
C LEU A 15 2.60 11.44 -21.29
N ALA A 16 2.38 12.30 -22.29
CA ALA A 16 1.98 13.69 -22.06
C ALA A 16 0.60 13.79 -21.37
N ALA A 17 -0.35 12.94 -21.76
CA ALA A 17 -1.66 12.86 -21.12
C ALA A 17 -1.55 12.43 -19.66
N LEU A 18 -0.79 11.37 -19.38
CA LEU A 18 -0.56 10.88 -18.02
C LEU A 18 0.09 11.96 -17.14
N VAL A 19 1.17 12.60 -17.60
CA VAL A 19 1.85 13.67 -16.85
C VAL A 19 0.88 14.81 -16.54
N LYS A 20 0.05 15.21 -17.51
CA LYS A 20 -0.97 16.26 -17.33
C LYS A 20 -2.00 15.87 -16.26
N GLU A 21 -2.52 14.65 -16.30
CA GLU A 21 -3.48 14.15 -15.31
C GLU A 21 -2.87 14.10 -13.91
N LEU A 22 -1.66 13.56 -13.77
CA LEU A 22 -0.96 13.48 -12.50
C LEU A 22 -0.63 14.86 -11.94
N LYS A 23 -0.34 15.87 -12.77
CA LYS A 23 -0.17 17.26 -12.31
C LYS A 23 -1.48 17.81 -11.74
N GLY A 24 -2.60 17.47 -12.38
CA GLY A 24 -3.93 17.78 -11.88
C GLY A 24 -4.21 17.14 -10.52
N VAL A 25 -3.78 15.90 -10.31
CA VAL A 25 -3.86 15.22 -9.00
C VAL A 25 -3.04 15.98 -7.96
N VAL A 26 -1.75 16.23 -8.22
CA VAL A 26 -0.88 16.95 -7.28
C VAL A 26 -1.46 18.32 -6.93
N SER A 27 -1.94 19.08 -7.92
CA SER A 27 -2.51 20.41 -7.70
C SER A 27 -3.79 20.40 -6.86
N LYS A 28 -4.60 19.33 -6.90
CA LYS A 28 -5.83 19.22 -6.12
C LYS A 28 -5.59 18.70 -4.72
N SER A 29 -4.65 17.76 -4.57
CA SER A 29 -4.34 17.13 -3.31
C SER A 29 -3.39 17.97 -2.44
N THR A 30 -2.63 18.91 -3.02
CA THR A 30 -1.66 19.75 -2.29
C THR A 30 -2.29 21.06 -1.83
N PRO A 31 -2.34 21.35 -0.51
CA PRO A 31 -2.88 22.62 -0.01
C PRO A 31 -2.05 23.85 -0.42
N ASP A 32 -0.73 23.71 -0.56
CA ASP A 32 0.17 24.78 -0.99
C ASP A 32 0.37 24.76 -2.52
N GLN A 33 -0.10 25.80 -3.19
CA GLN A 33 0.06 25.95 -4.63
C GLN A 33 1.53 26.10 -5.07
N LYS A 34 2.42 26.57 -4.20
CA LYS A 34 3.85 26.67 -4.51
C LYS A 34 4.49 25.28 -4.60
N ASP A 35 4.13 24.38 -3.70
CA ASP A 35 4.61 23.00 -3.73
C ASP A 35 4.12 22.27 -4.97
N ALA A 36 2.83 22.44 -5.32
CA ALA A 36 2.28 21.87 -6.54
C ALA A 36 2.98 22.39 -7.81
N ALA A 37 3.27 23.70 -7.87
CA ALA A 37 4.00 24.33 -8.96
C ALA A 37 5.45 23.82 -9.05
N ALA A 38 6.14 23.67 -7.91
CA ALA A 38 7.50 23.15 -7.86
C ALA A 38 7.61 21.68 -8.29
N VAL A 39 6.62 20.85 -7.95
CA VAL A 39 6.52 19.48 -8.50
C VAL A 39 6.31 19.51 -10.00
N ALA A 40 5.37 20.33 -10.49
CA ALA A 40 5.09 20.44 -11.92
C ALA A 40 6.32 20.88 -12.72
N GLU A 41 7.09 21.84 -12.21
CA GLU A 41 8.33 22.33 -12.81
C GLU A 41 9.42 21.25 -12.84
N LYS A 42 9.58 20.45 -11.77
CA LYS A 42 10.50 19.31 -11.77
C LYS A 42 10.15 18.32 -12.87
N TRP A 43 8.87 18.01 -13.02
CA TRP A 43 8.41 17.08 -14.04
C TRP A 43 8.63 17.60 -15.46
N ASP A 44 8.42 18.91 -15.70
CA ASP A 44 8.70 19.53 -17.01
C ASP A 44 10.18 19.48 -17.41
N ARG A 45 11.08 19.44 -16.42
CA ARG A 45 12.52 19.31 -16.66
C ARG A 45 12.98 17.87 -16.87
N ARG A 46 12.14 16.87 -16.62
CA ARG A 46 12.50 15.46 -16.80
C ARG A 46 12.60 15.11 -18.29
N LYS A 47 13.79 14.65 -18.68
CA LYS A 47 14.06 14.11 -20.03
C LYS A 47 14.15 12.58 -20.03
N ASP A 48 14.15 11.97 -18.85
CA ASP A 48 14.36 10.54 -18.65
C ASP A 48 13.06 9.71 -18.75
N LEU A 49 11.90 10.32 -19.00
CA LEU A 49 10.62 9.59 -19.02
C LEU A 49 10.36 8.81 -20.32
N ALA A 50 10.98 9.20 -21.42
CA ALA A 50 10.77 8.56 -22.72
C ALA A 50 11.23 7.09 -22.72
N GLY A 51 10.44 6.19 -23.31
CA GLY A 51 10.74 4.77 -23.38
C GLY A 51 10.49 3.98 -22.08
N LYS A 52 9.95 4.63 -21.04
CA LYS A 52 9.57 3.96 -19.79
C LYS A 52 8.13 3.46 -19.84
N THR A 53 7.86 2.39 -19.09
CA THR A 53 6.50 1.91 -18.89
C THR A 53 5.72 2.87 -17.98
N LYS A 54 4.39 2.81 -18.02
CA LYS A 54 3.51 3.61 -17.16
C LYS A 54 3.88 3.53 -15.69
N LYS A 55 4.12 2.31 -15.18
CA LYS A 55 4.53 2.06 -13.79
C LYS A 55 5.84 2.76 -13.45
N GLN A 56 6.84 2.68 -14.34
CA GLN A 56 8.15 3.32 -14.14
C GLN A 56 8.04 4.85 -14.13
N VAL A 57 7.25 5.43 -15.05
CA VAL A 57 6.99 6.87 -15.09
C VAL A 57 6.35 7.33 -13.78
N ILE A 58 5.27 6.70 -13.35
CA ILE A 58 4.57 7.10 -12.12
C ILE A 58 5.47 7.00 -10.88
N ASN A 59 6.29 5.95 -10.78
CA ASN A 59 7.25 5.82 -9.69
C ASN A 59 8.24 7.00 -9.66
N LEU A 60 8.83 7.35 -10.80
CA LEU A 60 9.78 8.46 -10.90
C LEU A 60 9.13 9.82 -10.58
N LEU A 61 7.92 10.06 -11.09
CA LEU A 61 7.19 11.29 -10.81
C LEU A 61 6.82 11.40 -9.33
N PHE A 62 6.53 10.27 -8.67
CA PHE A 62 6.26 10.26 -7.23
C PHE A 62 7.52 10.51 -6.38
N GLU A 63 8.71 10.09 -6.82
CA GLU A 63 9.95 10.48 -6.15
C GLU A 63 10.12 12.01 -6.11
N ASP A 64 9.74 12.70 -7.19
CA ASP A 64 9.76 14.17 -7.21
C ASP A 64 8.75 14.78 -6.24
N VAL A 65 7.55 14.20 -6.13
CA VAL A 65 6.54 14.59 -5.13
C VAL A 65 7.14 14.55 -3.73
N LYS A 66 7.75 13.42 -3.34
CA LYS A 66 8.40 13.26 -2.02
C LYS A 66 9.54 14.26 -1.79
N SER A 67 10.26 14.59 -2.87
CA SER A 67 11.37 15.53 -2.78
C SER A 67 10.92 16.97 -2.53
N VAL A 68 9.70 17.35 -2.92
CA VAL A 68 9.14 18.71 -2.81
C VAL A 68 8.16 18.82 -1.64
N ILE A 69 7.05 18.09 -1.70
CA ILE A 69 5.99 18.12 -0.69
C ILE A 69 6.52 17.38 0.53
N LYS A 70 6.45 17.98 1.72
CA LYS A 70 6.90 17.33 2.98
C LYS A 70 5.75 16.86 3.87
N ASP A 71 4.55 17.34 3.61
CA ASP A 71 3.35 16.90 4.31
C ASP A 71 3.03 15.44 3.93
N SER A 72 3.12 14.56 4.92
CA SER A 72 3.04 13.12 4.69
C SER A 72 1.63 12.68 4.34
N GLY A 73 0.59 13.27 4.93
CA GLY A 73 -0.79 13.04 4.53
C GLY A 73 -1.10 13.45 3.08
N THR A 74 -0.53 14.55 2.60
CA THR A 74 -0.61 14.96 1.19
C THR A 74 0.12 13.98 0.27
N GLN A 75 1.35 13.56 0.63
CA GLN A 75 2.07 12.55 -0.14
C GLN A 75 1.30 11.22 -0.21
N TYR A 76 0.68 10.81 0.89
CA TYR A 76 -0.14 9.60 0.99
C TYR A 76 -1.29 9.62 0.00
N GLN A 77 -2.02 10.72 0.00
CA GLN A 77 -3.15 10.93 -0.88
C GLN A 77 -2.71 10.90 -2.35
N ILE A 78 -1.65 11.61 -2.69
CA ILE A 78 -1.09 11.62 -4.04
C ILE A 78 -0.68 10.20 -4.45
N TYR A 79 0.00 9.43 -3.58
CA TYR A 79 0.36 8.05 -3.89
C TYR A 79 -0.85 7.16 -4.09
N SER A 80 -1.87 7.28 -3.24
CA SER A 80 -3.10 6.48 -3.34
C SER A 80 -3.75 6.66 -4.71
N ILE A 81 -3.78 7.89 -5.23
CA ILE A 81 -4.30 8.20 -6.56
C ILE A 81 -3.32 7.80 -7.67
N PHE A 82 -2.01 7.92 -7.47
CA PHE A 82 -1.01 7.49 -8.46
C PHE A 82 -1.00 5.96 -8.64
N SER A 83 -1.18 5.22 -7.55
CA SER A 83 -1.24 3.75 -7.56
C SER A 83 -2.38 3.24 -8.43
N PHE A 84 -3.50 3.98 -8.49
CA PHE A 84 -4.59 3.74 -9.42
C PHE A 84 -4.15 3.89 -10.88
N TYR A 85 -3.51 5.02 -11.23
CA TYR A 85 -3.02 5.25 -12.59
C TYR A 85 -2.02 4.18 -13.05
N LYS A 86 -1.24 3.55 -12.16
CA LYS A 86 -0.29 2.47 -12.54
C LYS A 86 -0.99 1.27 -13.18
N GLN A 87 -2.28 1.06 -12.92
CA GLN A 87 -2.97 -0.20 -13.24
C GLN A 87 -4.15 -0.04 -14.22
N ILE A 88 -4.54 1.19 -14.57
CA ILE A 88 -5.48 1.42 -15.68
C ILE A 88 -4.77 1.10 -16.99
N PRO A 89 -5.33 0.24 -17.88
CA PRO A 89 -4.82 0.08 -19.24
C PRO A 89 -4.77 1.42 -19.97
N ASP A 90 -3.77 1.64 -20.82
CA ASP A 90 -3.58 2.94 -21.51
C ASP A 90 -4.73 3.29 -22.48
N GLU A 91 -5.51 2.29 -22.88
CA GLU A 91 -6.77 2.49 -23.57
C GLU A 91 -7.93 2.54 -22.58
N SER A 92 -8.26 3.75 -22.11
CA SER A 92 -9.64 4.02 -21.69
C SER A 92 -10.48 4.20 -22.94
N PRO A 93 -11.48 3.34 -23.22
CA PRO A 93 -12.36 3.53 -24.35
C PRO A 93 -13.12 4.84 -24.15
N SER A 94 -12.99 5.76 -25.11
CA SER A 94 -13.91 6.89 -25.23
C SER A 94 -15.35 6.37 -25.18
N ALA A 95 -16.24 7.11 -24.51
CA ALA A 95 -17.62 6.76 -24.17
C ALA A 95 -18.59 6.56 -25.35
N GLN A 96 -18.11 6.10 -26.51
CA GLN A 96 -18.93 5.73 -27.65
C GLN A 96 -18.88 4.22 -27.86
N THR A 97 -19.89 3.53 -27.32
CA THR A 97 -20.36 2.20 -27.76
C THR A 97 -19.25 1.17 -27.99
N GLN A 98 -18.72 0.59 -26.91
CA GLN A 98 -18.15 -0.75 -27.02
C GLN A 98 -19.27 -1.73 -27.35
N LYS A 99 -19.43 -2.07 -28.64
CA LYS A 99 -19.99 -3.35 -29.03
C LYS A 99 -19.10 -4.41 -28.37
N THR A 100 -19.66 -5.15 -27.43
CA THR A 100 -18.99 -6.26 -26.75
C THR A 100 -18.51 -7.27 -27.79
N ASN A 101 -17.23 -7.21 -28.15
CA ASN A 101 -16.58 -8.23 -28.94
C ASN A 101 -16.42 -9.48 -28.06
N GLY A 102 -17.29 -10.47 -28.29
CA GLY A 102 -17.23 -11.79 -27.66
C GLY A 102 -17.82 -11.83 -26.25
N VAL A 103 -18.64 -12.85 -25.99
CA VAL A 103 -19.09 -13.18 -24.63
C VAL A 103 -17.86 -13.65 -23.85
N MET A 104 -17.34 -12.83 -22.93
CA MET A 104 -16.28 -13.26 -22.02
C MET A 104 -16.77 -14.44 -21.17
N SER A 105 -15.88 -15.38 -20.88
CA SER A 105 -16.21 -16.44 -19.91
C SER A 105 -16.33 -15.87 -18.50
N ASN A 106 -16.99 -16.61 -17.60
CA ASN A 106 -17.10 -16.21 -16.19
C ASN A 106 -15.70 -16.04 -15.54
N PRO A 107 -14.76 -17.00 -15.65
CA PRO A 107 -13.41 -16.81 -15.09
C PRO A 107 -12.66 -15.59 -15.65
N ALA A 108 -12.80 -15.31 -16.96
CA ALA A 108 -12.18 -14.12 -17.57
C ALA A 108 -12.78 -12.82 -17.01
N SER A 109 -14.09 -12.78 -16.81
CA SER A 109 -14.79 -11.61 -16.25
C SER A 109 -14.43 -11.38 -14.78
N VAL A 110 -14.33 -12.44 -13.98
CA VAL A 110 -13.87 -12.34 -12.59
C VAL A 110 -12.47 -11.75 -12.53
N ASN A 111 -11.51 -12.30 -13.30
CA ASN A 111 -10.14 -11.79 -13.32
C ASN A 111 -10.09 -10.32 -13.72
N LYS A 112 -10.84 -9.93 -14.75
CA LYS A 112 -10.89 -8.54 -15.19
C LYS A 112 -11.45 -7.59 -14.12
N LEU A 113 -12.49 -8.01 -13.40
CA LEU A 113 -13.07 -7.20 -12.32
C LEU A 113 -12.13 -7.09 -11.12
N VAL A 114 -11.43 -8.16 -10.77
CA VAL A 114 -10.36 -8.13 -9.74
C VAL A 114 -9.28 -7.15 -10.15
N ASP A 115 -8.76 -7.22 -11.38
CA ASP A 115 -7.70 -6.32 -11.84
C ASP A 115 -8.13 -4.83 -11.82
N LEU A 116 -9.41 -4.55 -12.11
CA LEU A 116 -9.95 -3.18 -12.06
C LEU A 116 -10.10 -2.62 -10.64
N THR A 117 -10.35 -3.48 -9.65
CA THR A 117 -10.80 -3.05 -8.31
C THR A 117 -9.76 -3.31 -7.21
N PHE A 118 -8.87 -4.27 -7.39
CA PHE A 118 -7.90 -4.71 -6.39
C PHE A 118 -6.98 -3.58 -5.95
N SER A 119 -6.40 -2.81 -6.87
CA SER A 119 -5.53 -1.69 -6.52
C SER A 119 -6.23 -0.54 -5.82
N MET A 120 -7.55 -0.49 -5.88
CA MET A 120 -8.36 0.50 -5.18
C MET A 120 -8.85 0.01 -3.83
N HIS A 121 -8.56 -1.24 -3.47
CA HIS A 121 -8.99 -1.79 -2.20
C HIS A 121 -8.27 -1.03 -1.08
N PRO A 122 -8.97 -0.60 -0.01
CA PRO A 122 -8.40 0.26 1.03
C PRO A 122 -7.10 -0.26 1.64
N TYR A 123 -6.92 -1.57 1.68
CA TYR A 123 -5.76 -2.24 2.31
C TYR A 123 -4.66 -2.68 1.33
N VAL A 124 -4.84 -2.49 0.02
CA VAL A 124 -3.81 -2.85 -0.98
C VAL A 124 -2.82 -1.70 -1.14
N GLY A 125 -1.52 -2.01 -1.07
CA GLY A 125 -0.42 -1.05 -1.10
C GLY A 125 -0.35 -0.17 0.14
N ILE A 126 -1.08 -0.50 1.21
CA ILE A 126 -1.14 0.34 2.41
C ILE A 126 0.21 0.41 3.12
N GLU A 127 0.98 -0.67 3.14
CA GLU A 127 2.32 -0.69 3.74
C GLU A 127 3.31 0.17 2.97
N GLU A 128 3.36 0.06 1.63
CA GLU A 128 4.18 0.95 0.79
C GLU A 128 3.77 2.42 0.97
N GLN A 129 2.47 2.67 1.10
CA GLN A 129 1.92 3.99 1.37
C GLN A 129 2.38 4.52 2.73
N LEU A 130 2.28 3.70 3.77
CA LEU A 130 2.74 4.02 5.12
C LEU A 130 4.26 4.26 5.15
N ALA A 131 5.05 3.40 4.49
CA ALA A 131 6.50 3.54 4.39
C ALA A 131 6.93 4.78 3.59
N SER A 132 6.06 5.27 2.70
CA SER A 132 6.30 6.49 1.94
C SER A 132 6.03 7.78 2.74
N LEU A 133 5.36 7.69 3.89
CA LEU A 133 5.09 8.83 4.78
C LEU A 133 6.37 9.29 5.50
N PRO A 134 6.82 10.54 5.36
CA PRO A 134 7.78 11.11 6.30
C PRO A 134 7.10 11.39 7.63
N GLY A 135 7.58 10.80 8.73
CA GLY A 135 7.31 11.23 10.11
C GLY A 135 5.86 11.65 10.39
N SER A 136 4.96 10.69 10.49
CA SER A 136 3.56 10.88 10.87
C SER A 136 3.38 11.49 12.28
N LYS A 137 2.98 12.78 12.31
CA LYS A 137 2.57 13.65 13.45
C LYS A 137 3.68 14.40 14.22
N SER A 138 4.03 15.59 13.74
CA SER A 138 4.84 16.61 14.44
C SER A 138 6.30 16.18 14.77
N GLY A 139 7.29 16.92 14.26
CA GLY A 139 8.71 16.56 14.39
C GLY A 139 9.25 16.47 15.83
N ALA A 140 8.49 16.96 16.82
CA ALA A 140 8.85 16.87 18.23
C ALA A 140 8.29 15.59 18.90
N ASP A 141 7.05 15.23 18.60
CA ASP A 141 6.35 14.12 19.27
C ASP A 141 6.84 12.74 18.77
N ILE A 142 7.24 12.65 17.50
CA ILE A 142 7.77 11.41 16.91
C ILE A 142 9.18 11.13 17.38
N LYS A 143 10.02 12.16 17.48
CA LYS A 143 11.37 11.96 18.00
C LYS A 143 11.28 11.45 19.44
N ALA A 144 10.37 12.01 20.24
CA ALA A 144 10.10 11.52 21.58
C ALA A 144 9.59 10.07 21.58
N ALA A 145 8.64 9.71 20.71
CA ALA A 145 8.10 8.35 20.63
C ALA A 145 9.14 7.32 20.12
N VAL A 146 9.92 7.66 19.10
CA VAL A 146 11.00 6.81 18.56
C VAL A 146 12.13 6.68 19.56
N ASP A 147 12.52 7.77 20.23
CA ASP A 147 13.52 7.73 21.29
C ASP A 147 13.01 6.89 22.46
N GLU A 148 11.72 6.97 22.81
CA GLU A 148 11.11 6.17 23.86
C GLU A 148 11.03 4.69 23.48
N GLU A 149 10.61 4.37 22.27
CA GLU A 149 10.62 3.00 21.76
C GLU A 149 12.05 2.43 21.74
N ARG A 150 13.02 3.22 21.29
CA ARG A 150 14.44 2.84 21.32
C ARG A 150 14.92 2.60 22.75
N LYS A 151 14.56 3.46 23.71
CA LYS A 151 14.89 3.25 25.13
C LYS A 151 14.26 1.96 25.67
N ASN A 152 12.99 1.70 25.34
CA ASN A 152 12.29 0.49 25.76
C ASN A 152 12.95 -0.77 25.19
N ARG A 153 13.35 -0.74 23.91
CA ARG A 153 14.11 -1.83 23.28
C ARG A 153 15.47 -2.05 23.95
N ILE A 154 16.20 -0.97 24.23
CA ILE A 154 17.48 -1.03 24.95
C ILE A 154 17.31 -1.62 26.35
N ALA A 155 16.28 -1.20 27.09
CA ALA A 155 15.99 -1.74 28.42
C ALA A 155 15.71 -3.25 28.36
N GLY A 156 14.90 -3.70 27.40
CA GLY A 156 14.67 -5.13 27.17
C GLY A 156 15.93 -5.90 26.81
N PHE A 157 16.82 -5.31 26.01
CA PHE A 157 18.11 -5.91 25.67
C PHE A 157 19.03 -6.00 26.89
N ASP A 158 19.08 -4.98 27.73
CA ASP A 158 19.87 -4.98 28.96
C ASP A 158 19.36 -6.06 29.93
N ASP A 159 18.04 -6.21 30.08
CA ASP A 159 17.44 -7.22 30.93
C ASP A 159 17.71 -8.65 30.43
N ALA A 160 17.59 -8.89 29.12
CA ALA A 160 17.98 -10.16 28.50
C ALA A 160 19.49 -10.45 28.71
N LEU A 161 20.34 -9.43 28.57
CA LEU A 161 21.79 -9.59 28.70
C LEU A 161 22.25 -9.81 30.14
N LYS A 162 21.54 -9.27 31.14
CA LYS A 162 21.79 -9.54 32.57
C LYS A 162 21.65 -11.03 32.88
N ILE A 163 20.57 -11.66 32.41
CA ILE A 163 20.29 -13.07 32.65
C ILE A 163 21.07 -14.01 31.71
N ASN A 164 21.74 -13.50 30.68
CA ASN A 164 22.57 -14.30 29.78
C ASN A 164 23.80 -14.84 30.51
N VAL A 165 23.87 -16.15 30.74
CA VAL A 165 25.02 -16.81 31.42
C VAL A 165 26.11 -17.30 30.46
N LYS A 166 25.88 -17.25 29.14
CA LYS A 166 26.78 -17.80 28.13
C LYS A 166 27.86 -16.82 27.69
N LEU A 167 27.59 -15.52 27.82
CA LEU A 167 28.52 -14.46 27.44
C LEU A 167 29.41 -14.01 28.61
N THR A 168 30.70 -13.84 28.34
CA THR A 168 31.65 -13.23 29.29
C THR A 168 31.33 -11.74 29.52
N PRO A 169 31.85 -11.12 30.59
CA PRO A 169 31.68 -9.68 30.81
C PRO A 169 32.09 -8.81 29.61
N ASP A 170 33.22 -9.15 28.96
CA ASP A 170 33.72 -8.42 27.79
C ASP A 170 32.80 -8.60 26.57
N GLN A 171 32.28 -9.80 26.35
CA GLN A 171 31.29 -10.06 25.30
C GLN A 171 29.98 -9.32 25.55
N LYS A 172 29.51 -9.24 26.80
CA LYS A 172 28.34 -8.44 27.16
C LYS A 172 28.58 -6.95 26.91
N SER A 173 29.77 -6.44 27.25
CA SER A 173 30.15 -5.06 26.95
C SER A 173 30.12 -4.80 25.43
N PHE A 174 30.68 -5.71 24.65
CA PHE A 174 30.64 -5.64 23.19
C PHE A 174 29.22 -5.64 22.63
N VAL A 175 28.32 -6.50 23.15
CA VAL A 175 26.91 -6.53 22.76
C VAL A 175 26.23 -5.18 23.02
N ARG A 176 26.41 -4.59 24.21
CA ARG A 176 25.85 -3.26 24.55
C ARG A 176 26.32 -2.17 23.59
N SER A 177 27.60 -2.17 23.24
CA SER A 177 28.14 -1.22 22.26
C SER A 177 27.60 -1.39 20.84
N ASN A 178 26.85 -2.47 20.56
CA ASN A 178 26.28 -2.76 19.25
C ASN A 178 24.74 -2.86 19.24
N TYR A 179 24.05 -2.32 20.25
CA TYR A 179 22.58 -2.36 20.31
C TYR A 179 21.88 -1.81 19.06
N ASP A 180 22.39 -0.75 18.43
CA ASP A 180 21.77 -0.24 17.19
C ASP A 180 21.81 -1.25 16.04
N LYS A 181 22.85 -2.09 15.95
CA LYS A 181 22.90 -3.16 14.94
C LYS A 181 21.96 -4.29 15.29
N LEU A 182 21.89 -4.68 16.56
CA LEU A 182 21.03 -5.75 17.03
C LEU A 182 19.54 -5.38 16.93
N ILE A 183 19.18 -4.12 17.20
CA ILE A 183 17.83 -3.60 16.94
C ILE A 183 17.50 -3.75 15.46
N LYS A 184 18.38 -3.32 14.54
CA LYS A 184 18.17 -3.50 13.11
C LYS A 184 18.02 -4.97 12.69
N MET A 185 18.75 -5.89 13.33
CA MET A 185 18.62 -7.32 13.07
C MET A 185 17.25 -7.85 13.56
N ALA A 186 16.83 -7.47 14.77
CA ALA A 186 15.52 -7.86 15.31
C ALA A 186 14.36 -7.29 14.49
N ASP A 187 14.46 -6.03 14.07
CA ASP A 187 13.49 -5.36 13.20
C ASP A 187 13.40 -6.12 11.87
N LYS A 188 14.55 -6.46 11.26
CA LYS A 188 14.60 -7.25 10.03
C LYS A 188 13.95 -8.64 10.19
N ILE A 189 14.20 -9.33 11.31
CA ILE A 189 13.57 -10.63 11.59
C ILE A 189 12.04 -10.48 11.66
N THR A 190 11.56 -9.45 12.34
CA THR A 190 10.13 -9.14 12.47
C THR A 190 9.52 -8.81 11.10
N GLU A 191 10.14 -7.93 10.32
CA GLU A 191 9.69 -7.57 8.97
C GLU A 191 9.66 -8.78 8.02
N ASP A 192 10.71 -9.61 8.04
CA ASP A 192 10.79 -10.81 7.20
C ASP A 192 9.73 -11.85 7.62
N ALA A 193 9.45 -12.00 8.93
CA ALA A 193 8.39 -12.85 9.44
C ALA A 193 7.01 -12.35 9.02
N ILE A 194 6.73 -11.05 9.17
CA ILE A 194 5.47 -10.45 8.77
C ILE A 194 5.22 -10.66 7.27
N ARG A 195 6.20 -10.31 6.43
CA ARG A 195 6.09 -10.46 4.96
C ARG A 195 5.86 -11.90 4.53
N THR A 196 6.44 -12.86 5.25
CA THR A 196 6.35 -14.29 4.92
C THR A 196 5.00 -14.87 5.37
N ASN A 197 4.57 -14.55 6.58
CA ASN A 197 3.44 -15.19 7.23
C ASN A 197 2.11 -14.48 6.97
N PHE A 198 2.13 -13.20 6.63
CA PHE A 198 0.94 -12.39 6.36
C PHE A 198 1.04 -11.74 4.96
N PRO A 199 0.91 -12.52 3.88
CA PRO A 199 0.84 -12.00 2.52
C PRO A 199 -0.53 -11.35 2.26
N THR A 200 -0.84 -10.27 3.00
CA THR A 200 -2.15 -9.61 3.07
C THR A 200 -2.75 -9.28 1.71
N GLU A 201 -1.96 -8.68 0.82
CA GLU A 201 -2.41 -8.36 -0.54
C GLU A 201 -2.85 -9.59 -1.33
N ARG A 202 -2.14 -10.71 -1.18
CA ARG A 202 -2.51 -11.97 -1.82
C ARG A 202 -3.83 -12.48 -1.27
N TRP A 203 -4.04 -12.44 0.04
CA TRP A 203 -5.30 -12.88 0.67
C TRP A 203 -6.48 -11.99 0.28
N ILE A 204 -6.30 -10.68 0.18
CA ILE A 204 -7.33 -9.77 -0.34
C ILE A 204 -7.67 -10.15 -1.78
N LYS A 205 -6.66 -10.41 -2.64
CA LYS A 205 -6.90 -10.81 -4.04
C LYS A 205 -7.66 -12.13 -4.13
N GLU A 206 -7.29 -13.13 -3.32
CA GLU A 206 -7.98 -14.42 -3.23
C GLU A 206 -9.43 -14.24 -2.75
N GLY A 207 -9.64 -13.40 -1.72
CA GLY A 207 -10.97 -13.07 -1.19
C GLY A 207 -11.87 -12.40 -2.23
N LEU A 208 -11.34 -11.46 -3.02
CA LEU A 208 -12.07 -10.84 -4.13
C LEU A 208 -12.41 -11.86 -5.23
N GLN A 209 -11.44 -12.69 -5.64
CA GLN A 209 -11.68 -13.75 -6.63
C GLN A 209 -12.79 -14.71 -6.20
N GLN A 210 -12.74 -15.17 -4.94
CA GLN A 210 -13.74 -16.07 -4.37
C GLN A 210 -15.12 -15.40 -4.32
N SER A 211 -15.19 -14.17 -3.81
CA SER A 211 -16.45 -13.44 -3.65
C SER A 211 -17.07 -13.13 -5.02
N PHE A 212 -16.27 -12.68 -5.99
CA PHE A 212 -16.78 -12.39 -7.34
C PHE A 212 -17.26 -13.65 -8.07
N THR A 213 -16.53 -14.76 -7.95
CA THR A 213 -16.92 -16.04 -8.56
C THR A 213 -18.24 -16.57 -8.01
N THR A 214 -18.41 -16.49 -6.69
CA THR A 214 -19.55 -17.13 -6.00
C THR A 214 -20.81 -16.26 -6.00
N LYS A 215 -20.65 -14.93 -6.02
CA LYS A 215 -21.78 -14.01 -5.84
C LYS A 215 -22.36 -13.53 -7.16
N PHE A 216 -21.58 -13.37 -8.22
CA PHE A 216 -22.04 -12.65 -9.42
C PHE A 216 -22.26 -13.59 -10.61
N SER A 217 -23.38 -13.38 -11.30
CA SER A 217 -23.60 -13.94 -12.63
C SER A 217 -22.71 -13.27 -13.66
N LEU A 218 -22.51 -13.93 -14.81
CA LEU A 218 -21.72 -13.35 -15.91
C LEU A 218 -22.24 -11.98 -16.37
N LYS A 219 -23.57 -11.81 -16.39
CA LYS A 219 -24.21 -10.54 -16.76
C LYS A 219 -23.85 -9.44 -15.76
N GLU A 220 -23.93 -9.71 -14.48
CA GLU A 220 -23.57 -8.76 -13.43
C GLU A 220 -22.08 -8.40 -13.46
N LEU A 221 -21.20 -9.39 -13.65
CA LEU A 221 -19.76 -9.15 -13.83
C LEU A 221 -19.48 -8.22 -15.02
N THR A 222 -20.11 -8.48 -16.16
CA THR A 222 -19.98 -7.63 -17.36
C THR A 222 -20.46 -6.20 -17.10
N SER A 223 -21.59 -6.03 -16.40
CA SER A 223 -22.11 -4.72 -16.02
C SER A 223 -21.17 -3.96 -15.07
N LEU A 224 -20.59 -4.64 -14.09
CA LEU A 224 -19.62 -4.04 -13.17
C LEU A 224 -18.33 -3.63 -13.88
N ILE A 225 -17.80 -4.47 -14.76
CA ILE A 225 -16.61 -4.14 -15.57
C ILE A 225 -16.86 -2.87 -16.38
N ALA A 226 -17.97 -2.82 -17.12
CA ALA A 226 -18.32 -1.64 -17.91
C ALA A 226 -18.49 -0.39 -17.04
N TYR A 227 -19.10 -0.53 -15.86
CA TYR A 227 -19.28 0.58 -14.91
C TYR A 227 -17.95 1.11 -14.38
N PHE A 228 -17.05 0.23 -13.91
CA PHE A 228 -15.75 0.62 -13.37
C PHE A 228 -14.76 1.06 -14.43
N GLN A 229 -14.93 0.72 -15.70
CA GLN A 229 -14.17 1.34 -16.79
C GLN A 229 -14.58 2.79 -17.06
N GLY A 230 -15.80 3.19 -16.66
CA GLY A 230 -16.30 4.55 -16.81
C GLY A 230 -15.92 5.48 -15.66
N THR A 231 -16.01 6.79 -15.90
CA THR A 231 -15.71 7.86 -14.93
C THR A 231 -16.44 7.66 -13.60
N SER A 232 -17.74 7.40 -13.63
CA SER A 232 -18.55 7.20 -12.42
C SER A 232 -18.02 6.06 -11.55
N GLY A 233 -17.72 4.91 -12.13
CA GLY A 233 -17.20 3.78 -11.36
C GLY A 233 -15.84 4.06 -10.76
N GLN A 234 -14.99 4.82 -11.46
CA GLN A 234 -13.70 5.24 -10.90
C GLN A 234 -13.84 6.21 -9.73
N GLN A 235 -14.83 7.12 -9.78
CA GLN A 235 -15.15 7.98 -8.64
C GLN A 235 -15.63 7.18 -7.43
N VAL A 236 -16.45 6.14 -7.65
CA VAL A 236 -16.87 5.24 -6.56
C VAL A 236 -15.68 4.55 -5.92
N LEU A 237 -14.76 3.98 -6.71
CA LEU A 237 -13.57 3.32 -6.17
C LEU A 237 -12.67 4.30 -5.40
N LYS A 238 -12.47 5.53 -5.92
CA LYS A 238 -11.74 6.60 -5.23
C LYS A 238 -12.38 6.92 -3.88
N TYR A 239 -13.69 7.13 -3.86
CA TYR A 239 -14.43 7.46 -2.64
C TYR A 239 -14.35 6.32 -1.62
N VAL A 240 -14.58 5.07 -2.03
CA VAL A 240 -14.48 3.90 -1.14
C VAL A 240 -13.09 3.80 -0.52
N ARG A 241 -12.03 3.92 -1.32
CA ARG A 241 -10.66 3.90 -0.81
C ARG A 241 -10.42 4.99 0.23
N THR A 242 -10.64 6.25 -0.16
CA THR A 242 -10.31 7.41 0.68
C THR A 242 -11.17 7.49 1.95
N SER A 243 -12.45 7.14 1.88
CA SER A 243 -13.35 7.14 3.05
C SER A 243 -12.98 6.06 4.07
N ASN A 244 -12.64 4.84 3.64
CA ASN A 244 -12.21 3.77 4.56
C ASN A 244 -10.81 4.02 5.16
N MET A 245 -10.03 4.90 4.54
CA MET A 245 -8.68 5.27 4.99
C MET A 245 -8.66 6.62 5.70
N ALA A 246 -9.83 7.20 6.01
CA ALA A 246 -9.93 8.59 6.44
C ALA A 246 -9.13 8.89 7.70
N GLU A 247 -9.26 8.07 8.75
CA GLU A 247 -8.54 8.27 10.01
C GLU A 247 -7.03 8.24 9.82
N LEU A 248 -6.54 7.36 8.94
CA LEU A 248 -5.12 7.26 8.63
C LEU A 248 -4.65 8.49 7.83
N ILE A 249 -5.45 8.95 6.87
CA ILE A 249 -5.15 10.15 6.09
C ILE A 249 -5.11 11.38 7.00
N THR A 250 -6.19 11.63 7.76
CA THR A 250 -6.31 12.81 8.62
C THR A 250 -5.40 12.76 9.82
N GLY A 251 -5.17 11.56 10.38
CA GLY A 251 -4.22 11.34 11.45
C GLY A 251 -2.80 11.76 11.03
N ASN A 252 -2.43 11.57 9.77
CA ASN A 252 -1.12 11.96 9.27
C ASN A 252 -1.06 13.39 8.71
N GLY A 253 -1.99 14.27 9.13
CA GLY A 253 -2.06 15.67 8.69
C GLY A 253 -2.68 15.87 7.31
N GLY A 254 -3.08 14.80 6.63
CA GLY A 254 -3.67 14.84 5.30
C GLY A 254 -5.10 15.36 5.32
N LYS A 255 -5.55 15.83 4.15
CA LYS A 255 -6.96 16.19 3.93
C LYS A 255 -7.60 15.13 3.05
N LEU A 256 -8.91 14.94 3.18
CA LEU A 256 -9.65 14.06 2.29
C LEU A 256 -9.87 14.76 0.93
N ASP A 257 -9.44 14.13 -0.15
CA ASP A 257 -9.63 14.56 -1.54
C ASP A 257 -10.67 13.66 -2.19
N PHE A 258 -11.89 13.75 -1.69
CA PHE A 258 -13.08 13.36 -2.45
C PHE A 258 -14.04 14.54 -2.46
N THR A 259 -14.80 14.64 -3.54
CA THR A 259 -15.80 15.68 -3.75
C THR A 259 -17.18 15.19 -3.31
N GLU A 260 -18.13 16.11 -3.10
CA GLU A 260 -19.55 15.75 -2.94
C GLU A 260 -20.07 14.94 -4.13
N ALA A 261 -19.52 15.16 -5.33
CA ALA A 261 -19.86 14.37 -6.51
C ALA A 261 -19.38 12.92 -6.40
N ASP A 262 -18.19 12.68 -5.85
CA ASP A 262 -17.66 11.33 -5.65
C ASP A 262 -18.53 10.56 -4.63
N LYS A 263 -18.92 11.23 -3.54
CA LYS A 263 -19.87 10.68 -2.57
C LYS A 263 -21.24 10.40 -3.19
N ALA A 264 -21.77 11.34 -3.97
CA ALA A 264 -23.08 11.18 -4.60
C ALA A 264 -23.11 10.01 -5.60
N GLU A 265 -22.05 9.82 -6.39
CA GLU A 265 -21.93 8.67 -7.30
C GLU A 265 -21.82 7.36 -6.53
N HIS A 266 -21.06 7.33 -5.42
CA HIS A 266 -21.04 6.18 -4.52
C HIS A 266 -22.43 5.86 -3.96
N ASP A 267 -23.13 6.86 -3.41
CA ASP A 267 -24.44 6.69 -2.78
C ASP A 267 -25.48 6.19 -3.79
N LYS A 268 -25.45 6.74 -5.02
CA LYS A 268 -26.27 6.27 -6.14
C LYS A 268 -25.96 4.83 -6.52
N PHE A 269 -24.69 4.45 -6.58
CA PHE A 269 -24.29 3.09 -6.95
C PHE A 269 -24.73 2.07 -5.89
N VAL A 270 -24.44 2.31 -4.61
CA VAL A 270 -24.77 1.39 -3.53
C VAL A 270 -26.27 1.30 -3.24
N ALA A 271 -27.07 2.28 -3.68
CA ALA A 271 -28.53 2.20 -3.65
C ALA A 271 -29.10 1.16 -4.66
N THR A 272 -28.32 0.74 -5.65
CA THR A 272 -28.74 -0.33 -6.58
C THR A 272 -28.51 -1.72 -5.96
N PRO A 273 -29.33 -2.74 -6.31
CA PRO A 273 -29.09 -4.11 -5.85
C PRO A 273 -27.69 -4.64 -6.22
N LEU A 274 -27.22 -4.31 -7.43
CA LEU A 274 -25.89 -4.72 -7.91
C LEU A 274 -24.77 -4.01 -7.14
N GLY A 275 -24.90 -2.72 -6.84
CA GLY A 275 -23.89 -1.97 -6.10
C GLY A 275 -23.82 -2.34 -4.62
N ALA A 276 -24.96 -2.57 -3.96
CA ALA A 276 -24.99 -3.10 -2.59
C ALA A 276 -24.30 -4.47 -2.50
N LYS A 277 -24.58 -5.34 -3.47
CA LYS A 277 -23.95 -6.65 -3.60
C LYS A 277 -22.44 -6.53 -3.85
N PHE A 278 -22.01 -5.63 -4.73
CA PHE A 278 -20.59 -5.32 -4.95
C PHE A 278 -19.91 -4.86 -3.66
N LYS A 279 -20.47 -3.87 -2.95
CA LYS A 279 -19.89 -3.34 -1.70
C LYS A 279 -19.66 -4.45 -0.67
N THR A 280 -20.62 -5.36 -0.53
CA THR A 280 -20.54 -6.50 0.39
C THR A 280 -19.38 -7.43 0.00
N ALA A 281 -19.31 -7.85 -1.26
CA ALA A 281 -18.24 -8.72 -1.76
C ALA A 281 -16.86 -8.04 -1.71
N TYR A 282 -16.80 -6.76 -2.08
CA TYR A 282 -15.57 -6.01 -2.24
C TYR A 282 -14.92 -5.61 -0.91
N LEU A 283 -15.71 -5.19 0.08
CA LEU A 283 -15.19 -4.78 1.38
C LEU A 283 -15.35 -5.89 2.42
N GLN A 284 -16.58 -6.27 2.71
CA GLN A 284 -16.86 -7.11 3.88
C GLN A 284 -16.30 -8.52 3.71
N GLU A 285 -16.57 -9.16 2.57
CA GLU A 285 -16.17 -10.56 2.36
C GLU A 285 -14.66 -10.68 2.09
N ALA A 286 -14.06 -9.75 1.35
CA ALA A 286 -12.61 -9.73 1.12
C ALA A 286 -11.82 -9.53 2.43
N ILE A 287 -12.24 -8.58 3.28
CA ILE A 287 -11.61 -8.33 4.59
C ILE A 287 -11.85 -9.51 5.54
N ALA A 288 -13.06 -10.10 5.54
CA ALA A 288 -13.33 -11.28 6.36
C ALA A 288 -12.48 -12.48 5.94
N HIS A 289 -12.23 -12.65 4.64
CA HIS A 289 -11.34 -13.69 4.12
C HIS A 289 -9.89 -13.47 4.59
N GLU A 290 -9.35 -12.26 4.41
CA GLU A 290 -8.03 -11.87 4.90
C GLU A 290 -7.90 -12.15 6.40
N LYS A 291 -8.84 -11.67 7.21
CA LYS A 291 -8.83 -11.88 8.66
C LYS A 291 -8.88 -13.36 9.04
N SER A 292 -9.69 -14.16 8.35
CA SER A 292 -9.72 -15.61 8.58
C SER A 292 -8.38 -16.29 8.28
N LYS A 293 -7.61 -15.79 7.30
CA LYS A 293 -6.26 -16.30 7.01
C LYS A 293 -5.27 -15.89 8.07
N GLU A 294 -5.31 -14.63 8.51
CA GLU A 294 -4.50 -14.14 9.62
C GLU A 294 -4.76 -14.95 10.90
N ASP A 295 -6.03 -15.13 11.26
CA ASP A 295 -6.44 -15.89 12.44
C ASP A 295 -5.93 -17.35 12.37
N ALA A 296 -6.00 -17.98 11.18
CA ALA A 296 -5.49 -19.33 10.98
C ALA A 296 -3.96 -19.42 11.17
N VAL A 297 -3.21 -18.42 10.69
CA VAL A 297 -1.76 -18.34 10.89
C VAL A 297 -1.44 -18.15 12.36
N ARG A 298 -2.09 -17.20 13.05
CA ARG A 298 -1.87 -16.92 14.48
C ARG A 298 -2.28 -18.06 15.38
N PHE A 299 -3.33 -18.80 15.02
CA PHE A 299 -3.75 -19.99 15.75
C PHE A 299 -2.70 -21.10 15.68
N GLY A 300 -2.09 -21.31 14.51
CA GLY A 300 -1.02 -22.31 14.33
C GLY A 300 0.34 -21.86 14.86
N ASN A 301 0.61 -20.55 14.86
CA ASN A 301 1.84 -19.94 15.34
C ASN A 301 1.55 -18.54 15.92
N PRO A 302 1.35 -18.42 17.24
CA PRO A 302 1.06 -17.13 17.89
C PRO A 302 2.14 -16.06 17.66
N ASN A 303 3.37 -16.49 17.38
CA ASN A 303 4.54 -15.65 17.18
C ASN A 303 4.91 -15.49 15.70
N ALA A 304 3.97 -15.71 14.79
CA ALA A 304 4.19 -15.63 13.34
C ALA A 304 4.59 -14.23 12.85
N ASP A 305 4.33 -13.18 13.63
CA ASP A 305 4.78 -11.81 13.34
C ASP A 305 6.25 -11.58 13.70
N GLY A 306 6.92 -12.53 14.33
CA GLY A 306 8.34 -12.44 14.67
C GLY A 306 8.64 -11.58 15.89
N PHE A 307 7.64 -10.98 16.55
CA PHE A 307 7.87 -10.16 17.76
C PHE A 307 8.45 -10.97 18.92
N ALA A 308 8.31 -12.29 18.91
CA ALA A 308 8.98 -13.18 19.85
C ALA A 308 10.51 -13.06 19.83
N VAL A 309 11.11 -12.45 18.80
CA VAL A 309 12.56 -12.13 18.79
C VAL A 309 12.96 -11.28 20.01
N TYR A 310 12.05 -10.45 20.53
CA TYR A 310 12.28 -9.59 21.71
C TYR A 310 12.06 -10.30 23.05
N GLU A 311 11.63 -11.57 23.05
CA GLU A 311 11.58 -12.36 24.27
C GLU A 311 13.01 -12.63 24.78
N PRO A 312 13.27 -12.61 26.10
CA PRO A 312 14.63 -12.70 26.63
C PRO A 312 15.42 -13.93 26.15
N GLU A 313 14.76 -15.06 25.96
CA GLU A 313 15.40 -16.29 25.45
C GLU A 313 15.85 -16.18 23.99
N ASN A 314 15.09 -15.48 23.15
CA ASN A 314 15.40 -15.31 21.73
C ASN A 314 16.40 -14.19 21.51
N LEU A 315 16.32 -13.11 22.29
CA LEU A 315 17.38 -12.09 22.37
C LEU A 315 18.72 -12.72 22.78
N ASN A 316 18.71 -13.66 23.72
CA ASN A 316 19.93 -14.37 24.12
C ASN A 316 20.52 -15.20 22.99
N LYS A 317 19.70 -15.86 22.17
CA LYS A 317 20.18 -16.56 20.97
C LYS A 317 20.80 -15.56 20.00
N LEU A 318 20.10 -14.47 19.69
CA LEU A 318 20.58 -13.41 18.82
C LEU A 318 21.91 -12.81 19.30
N PHE A 319 22.07 -12.55 20.61
CA PHE A 319 23.32 -12.05 21.17
C PHE A 319 24.47 -13.05 21.01
N ASN A 320 24.22 -14.33 21.29
CA ASN A 320 25.23 -15.37 21.17
C ASN A 320 25.68 -15.56 19.72
N GLU A 321 24.73 -15.57 18.78
CA GLU A 321 25.01 -15.63 17.33
C GLU A 321 25.80 -14.39 16.89
N PHE A 322 25.35 -13.20 17.27
CA PHE A 322 26.03 -11.95 16.94
C PHE A 322 27.47 -11.93 17.47
N VAL A 323 27.71 -12.37 18.71
CA VAL A 323 29.06 -12.50 19.28
C VAL A 323 29.86 -13.55 18.51
N ALA A 324 29.32 -14.75 18.25
CA ALA A 324 30.04 -15.80 17.54
C ALA A 324 30.50 -15.37 16.14
N GLU A 325 29.71 -14.54 15.44
CA GLU A 325 30.01 -14.08 14.09
C GLU A 325 30.90 -12.83 14.05
N THR A 326 30.75 -11.93 15.03
CA THR A 326 31.34 -10.57 14.93
C THR A 326 32.37 -10.25 16.01
N TYR A 327 32.33 -10.95 17.14
CA TYR A 327 33.32 -10.83 18.20
C TYR A 327 34.49 -11.76 17.86
N LYS A 328 35.57 -11.19 17.34
CA LYS A 328 36.78 -11.95 16.99
C LYS A 328 37.32 -12.75 18.19
N LYS A 329 37.79 -13.96 17.91
CA LYS A 329 38.79 -14.66 18.73
C LYS A 329 40.02 -13.79 18.95
#